data_AF-A0A7U3ZQ26-F1
#
_entry.id   AF-A0A7U3ZQ26-F1
#
_cell.length_a   1.000
_cell.length_b   1.000
_cell.length_c   1.000
_cell.angle_alpha   90.00
_cell.angle_beta   90.00
_cell.angle_gamma   90.00
#
_symmetry.space_group_name_H-M   'P 1'
#
loop_
_entity.id
_entity.type
_entity.pdbx_description
1 polymer ?
#
loop_
_entity_poly.entity_id
_entity_poly.type
_entity_poly.pdbx_seq_one_letter_code
_entity_poly.pdbx_strand_id
1 'polypeptide(L)'
;MITTVVGRTFLEAYNKKYQSNKSPKEFFEEVYFELFYNHSKYMQWITNSPFVQGIRTSDENIFGREIGKTTTKDEILQKQLFDGFEDQYGKNRVLLKTDRQKGKITYLLINDKLERQERLQNFHQKVENNEPDGSFALGFPASDIEGFASTSGLVSEVLIPTTNDDVYLSWIGSGLSIGVSGGFSILFDDSEITLQTFEGWKIYRKYLNDATLDKLRGNQINTWNGQWLTYSLDVDSFREDFDFTDLTDKKIFDVSTALVEVNTVNWSQLFFSLSQLYPNGSLTGYVHTLGDINKTIGFIPFYLKSGSRIIDIYKKLFGSTDTDKKRFEALFGMHIKRACELGSIGLQALKPDGITKYMGESKNLSFTKPEDTFNYYAYKTWLIAMLTKNKDEINEYTIELAETILRYKNQGTKNDRKTLIDSKLLASKTKKGFIESLTEMVKDLEGDDLDKIKKLKDEVHLLMGE
;
A
#
# COMPACT_ATOMS: atom_id res chain seq x y z
N MET A 1 12.80 -9.35 7.26
CA MET A 1 11.61 -8.48 7.44
C MET A 1 11.24 -7.83 6.11
N ILE A 2 9.95 -7.62 5.79
CA ILE A 2 9.55 -7.08 4.47
C ILE A 2 10.11 -5.68 4.21
N THR A 3 10.17 -4.82 5.22
CA THR A 3 10.79 -3.48 5.13
C THR A 3 12.26 -3.59 4.72
N THR A 4 13.02 -4.50 5.32
CA THR A 4 14.40 -4.79 4.94
C THR A 4 14.52 -5.28 3.49
N VAL A 5 13.63 -6.19 3.06
CA VAL A 5 13.63 -6.73 1.69
C VAL A 5 13.38 -5.61 0.67
N VAL A 6 12.32 -4.83 0.87
CA VAL A 6 11.99 -3.69 -0.01
C VAL A 6 13.11 -2.65 -0.02
N GLY A 7 13.70 -2.35 1.14
CA GLY A 7 14.84 -1.44 1.25
C GLY A 7 16.06 -1.94 0.46
N ARG A 8 16.29 -3.25 0.44
CA ARG A 8 17.39 -3.89 -0.33
C ARG A 8 17.14 -3.78 -1.82
N THR A 9 15.95 -4.18 -2.28
CA THR A 9 15.53 -4.07 -3.69
C THR A 9 15.66 -2.63 -4.19
N PHE A 10 15.21 -1.67 -3.39
CA PHE A 10 15.37 -0.25 -3.70
C PHE A 10 16.84 0.18 -3.79
N LEU A 11 17.67 -0.16 -2.79
CA LEU A 11 19.06 0.31 -2.76
C LEU A 11 19.88 -0.25 -3.93
N GLU A 12 19.66 -1.51 -4.29
CA GLU A 12 20.27 -2.13 -5.48
C GLU A 12 19.85 -1.38 -6.75
N ALA A 13 18.56 -1.08 -6.90
CA ALA A 13 18.03 -0.34 -8.03
C ALA A 13 18.54 1.12 -8.07
N TYR A 14 18.67 1.77 -6.92
CA TYR A 14 19.24 3.10 -6.76
C TYR A 14 20.70 3.12 -7.22
N ASN A 15 21.52 2.21 -6.68
CA ASN A 15 22.94 2.12 -7.03
C ASN A 15 23.12 1.89 -8.54
N LYS A 16 22.28 1.05 -9.14
CA LYS A 16 22.28 0.85 -10.60
C LYS A 16 21.89 2.10 -11.38
N LYS A 17 20.77 2.76 -11.01
CA LYS A 17 20.25 3.95 -11.72
C LYS A 17 21.22 5.13 -11.65
N TYR A 18 21.82 5.36 -10.48
CA TYR A 18 22.68 6.50 -10.21
C TYR A 18 24.18 6.20 -10.35
N GLN A 19 24.53 4.99 -10.82
CA GLN A 19 25.92 4.54 -10.98
C GLN A 19 26.74 4.73 -9.68
N SER A 20 26.12 4.42 -8.54
CA SER A 20 26.75 4.48 -7.22
C SER A 20 26.96 3.09 -6.63
N ASN A 21 27.71 3.00 -5.53
CA ASN A 21 27.92 1.76 -4.78
C ASN A 21 27.78 2.01 -3.27
N LYS A 22 26.69 2.69 -2.87
CA LYS A 22 26.42 3.01 -1.47
C LYS A 22 26.01 1.76 -0.72
N SER A 23 26.64 1.52 0.42
CA SER A 23 26.17 0.58 1.44
C SER A 23 24.85 1.07 2.07
N PRO A 24 24.12 0.20 2.78
CA PRO A 24 22.91 0.60 3.51
C PRO A 24 23.14 1.74 4.50
N LYS A 25 24.25 1.71 5.25
CA LYS A 25 24.63 2.76 6.20
C LYS A 25 24.92 4.09 5.48
N GLU A 26 25.73 4.08 4.43
CA GLU A 26 26.04 5.29 3.66
C GLU A 26 24.80 5.91 3.01
N PHE A 27 23.92 5.10 2.41
CA PHE A 27 22.66 5.62 1.87
C PHE A 27 21.78 6.20 2.98
N PHE A 28 21.69 5.51 4.12
CA PHE A 28 20.90 5.98 5.24
C PHE A 28 21.40 7.34 5.74
N GLU A 29 22.71 7.51 5.94
CA GLU A 29 23.30 8.75 6.43
C GLU A 29 23.23 9.88 5.40
N GLU A 30 23.71 9.65 4.18
CA GLU A 30 23.89 10.71 3.18
C GLU A 30 22.61 11.11 2.45
N VAL A 31 21.59 10.23 2.43
CA VAL A 31 20.37 10.45 1.65
C VAL A 31 19.14 10.40 2.53
N TYR A 32 18.89 9.27 3.20
CA TYR A 32 17.64 9.07 3.94
C TYR A 32 17.52 10.03 5.13
N PHE A 33 18.54 10.08 5.99
CA PHE A 33 18.58 10.93 7.16
C PHE A 33 18.54 12.40 6.76
N GLU A 34 19.30 12.80 5.75
CA GLU A 34 19.29 14.18 5.24
C GLU A 34 17.90 14.59 4.76
N LEU A 35 17.16 13.74 4.03
CA LEU A 35 15.81 14.08 3.58
C LEU A 35 14.76 14.05 4.72
N PHE A 36 14.84 13.06 5.59
CA PHE A 36 13.75 12.73 6.53
C PHE A 36 13.88 13.43 7.87
N TYR A 37 15.10 13.50 8.41
CA TYR A 37 15.35 13.83 9.81
C TYR A 37 16.29 15.01 10.00
N ASN A 38 17.15 15.34 9.05
CA ASN A 38 18.01 16.53 9.15
C ASN A 38 17.29 17.85 8.77
N HIS A 39 15.96 17.91 8.91
CA HIS A 39 15.14 19.14 8.75
C HIS A 39 14.28 19.44 9.99
N SER A 40 13.82 20.68 10.14
CA SER A 40 12.88 21.07 11.22
C SER A 40 11.50 20.44 11.01
N LYS A 41 11.15 20.15 9.76
CA LYS A 41 9.94 19.41 9.38
C LYS A 41 10.31 17.99 8.96
N TYR A 42 10.10 17.03 9.86
CA TYR A 42 10.34 15.62 9.59
C TYR A 42 9.33 15.07 8.58
N MET A 43 9.79 14.25 7.63
CA MET A 43 8.92 13.57 6.66
C MET A 43 8.17 12.40 7.28
N GLN A 44 8.78 11.76 8.27
CA GLN A 44 8.26 10.58 8.93
C GLN A 44 8.33 10.76 10.45
N TRP A 45 7.28 10.36 11.16
CA TRP A 45 7.18 10.49 12.61
C TRP A 45 6.82 9.15 13.24
N ILE A 46 7.83 8.44 13.73
CA ILE A 46 7.68 7.15 14.40
C ILE A 46 7.91 7.36 15.89
N THR A 47 6.83 7.40 16.66
CA THR A 47 6.79 7.87 18.05
C THR A 47 7.88 7.27 18.95
N ASN A 48 8.13 5.97 18.84
CA ASN A 48 9.06 5.24 19.69
C ASN A 48 10.48 5.10 19.10
N SER A 49 10.76 5.78 17.99
CA SER A 49 12.05 5.69 17.32
C SER A 49 13.11 6.64 17.92
N PRO A 50 14.41 6.38 17.70
CA PRO A 50 15.50 7.18 18.29
C PRO A 50 15.48 8.65 17.85
N PHE A 51 14.94 8.93 16.67
CA PHE A 51 14.88 10.28 16.11
C PHE A 51 13.73 11.12 16.65
N VAL A 52 12.70 10.49 17.23
CA VAL A 52 11.45 11.16 17.64
C VAL A 52 11.20 11.03 19.15
N GLN A 53 11.70 9.96 19.78
CA GLN A 53 11.52 9.74 21.20
C GLN A 53 12.03 10.95 22.01
N GLY A 54 11.17 11.43 22.91
CA GLY A 54 11.43 12.59 23.75
C GLY A 54 11.28 13.96 23.07
N ILE A 55 10.97 14.01 21.77
CA ILE A 55 10.67 15.27 21.07
C ILE A 55 9.25 15.73 21.44
N ARG A 56 9.11 17.03 21.61
CA ARG A 56 7.87 17.76 21.87
C ARG A 56 7.83 19.02 21.00
N THR A 57 6.62 19.47 20.69
CA THR A 57 6.39 20.79 20.09
C THR A 57 6.31 21.86 21.19
N SER A 58 7.09 22.93 21.05
CA SER A 58 7.08 24.14 21.89
C SER A 58 5.83 24.99 21.66
N ASP A 59 5.66 26.04 22.47
CA ASP A 59 4.59 27.04 22.30
C ASP A 59 4.72 27.81 20.96
N GLU A 60 5.92 27.83 20.38
CA GLU A 60 6.25 28.46 19.10
C GLU A 60 6.16 27.50 17.89
N ASN A 61 5.59 26.30 18.07
CA ASN A 61 5.54 25.25 17.05
C ASN A 61 6.91 24.71 16.58
N ILE A 62 7.94 24.84 17.43
CA ILE A 62 9.29 24.33 17.14
C ILE A 62 9.50 23.00 17.87
N PHE A 63 10.13 22.03 17.21
CA PHE A 63 10.49 20.76 17.84
C PHE A 63 11.68 20.93 18.79
N GLY A 64 11.55 20.37 19.98
CA GLY A 64 12.63 20.30 20.95
C GLY A 64 12.56 19.04 21.83
N ARG A 65 13.71 18.63 22.35
CA ARG A 65 13.86 17.51 23.28
C ARG A 65 13.58 17.98 24.71
N GLU A 66 12.77 17.24 25.46
CA GLU A 66 12.54 17.54 26.88
C GLU A 66 13.84 17.43 27.70
N ILE A 67 14.26 18.55 28.30
CA ILE A 67 15.43 18.63 29.19
C ILE A 67 15.05 18.87 30.66
N GLY A 68 13.82 19.32 30.91
CA GLY A 68 13.34 19.56 32.26
C GLY A 68 11.85 19.90 32.31
N LYS A 69 11.27 19.83 33.51
CA LYS A 69 9.88 20.24 33.76
C LYS A 69 9.72 20.79 35.17
N THR A 70 8.83 21.76 35.34
CA THR A 70 8.45 22.30 36.64
C THR A 70 6.93 22.51 36.71
N THR A 71 6.39 22.43 37.93
CA THR A 71 5.00 22.76 38.25
C THR A 71 4.91 23.94 39.24
N THR A 72 6.05 24.58 39.55
CA THR A 72 6.07 25.75 40.43
C THR A 72 5.37 26.92 39.77
N LYS A 73 4.65 27.72 40.57
CA LYS A 73 4.07 29.00 40.13
C LYS A 73 5.01 30.19 40.40
N ASP A 74 6.15 29.95 41.02
CA ASP A 74 7.14 30.98 41.32
C ASP A 74 7.91 31.36 40.04
N GLU A 75 7.65 32.57 39.54
CA GLU A 75 8.27 33.11 38.32
C GLU A 75 9.79 33.30 38.45
N ILE A 76 10.30 33.60 39.65
CA ILE A 76 11.74 33.76 39.89
C ILE A 76 12.42 32.41 39.75
N LEU A 77 11.84 31.37 40.36
CA LEU A 77 12.38 30.01 40.26
C LEU A 77 12.28 29.48 38.82
N GLN A 78 11.19 29.77 38.11
CA GLN A 78 11.06 29.42 36.69
C GLN A 78 12.14 30.06 35.82
N LYS A 79 12.44 31.34 36.07
CA LYS A 79 13.49 32.08 35.36
C LYS A 79 14.89 31.54 35.69
N GLN A 80 15.18 31.29 36.97
CA GLN A 80 16.45 30.69 37.37
C GLN A 80 16.69 29.32 36.72
N LEU A 81 15.65 28.49 36.63
CA LEU A 81 15.71 27.22 35.91
C LEU A 81 15.97 27.42 34.42
N PHE A 82 15.28 28.38 33.78
CA PHE A 82 15.48 28.72 32.37
C PHE A 82 16.92 29.18 32.09
N ASP A 83 17.40 30.16 32.86
CA ASP A 83 18.73 30.73 32.75
C ASP A 83 19.81 29.63 32.97
N GLY A 84 19.59 28.74 33.93
CA GLY A 84 20.48 27.59 34.16
C GLY A 84 20.53 26.61 32.99
N PHE A 85 19.41 26.36 32.31
CA PHE A 85 19.42 25.57 31.07
C PHE A 85 20.09 26.31 29.91
N GLU A 86 19.91 27.63 29.78
CA GLU A 86 20.62 28.41 28.76
C GLU A 86 22.13 28.44 28.99
N ASP A 87 22.59 28.51 30.24
CA ASP A 87 24.01 28.44 30.59
C ASP A 87 24.61 27.07 30.24
N GLN A 88 23.84 25.99 30.44
CA GLN A 88 24.28 24.63 30.13
C GLN A 88 24.28 24.31 28.63
N TYR A 89 23.23 24.70 27.90
CA TYR A 89 22.98 24.26 26.52
C TYR A 89 23.22 25.35 25.47
N GLY A 90 23.44 26.59 25.89
CA GLY A 90 23.63 27.76 25.05
C GLY A 90 22.38 28.64 24.97
N LYS A 91 22.59 29.95 24.94
CA LYS A 91 21.53 30.96 24.80
C LYS A 91 20.74 30.77 23.51
N ASN A 92 19.43 31.02 23.55
CA ASN A 92 18.47 30.86 22.44
C ASN A 92 18.31 29.42 21.92
N ARG A 93 18.81 28.41 22.65
CA ARG A 93 18.58 26.99 22.33
C ARG A 93 17.52 26.36 23.24
N VAL A 94 17.03 27.08 24.24
CA VAL A 94 16.01 26.60 25.18
C VAL A 94 14.66 27.19 24.80
N LEU A 95 13.67 26.31 24.64
CA LEU A 95 12.29 26.63 24.30
C LEU A 95 11.38 26.24 25.47
N LEU A 96 10.19 26.85 25.49
CA LEU A 96 9.17 26.56 26.49
C LEU A 96 7.96 25.87 25.86
N LYS A 97 7.38 24.95 26.63
CA LYS A 97 6.06 24.39 26.39
C LYS A 97 5.20 24.55 27.63
N THR A 98 4.11 25.28 27.52
CA THR A 98 3.25 25.65 28.65
C THR A 98 1.95 24.85 28.62
N ASP A 99 1.77 23.96 29.60
CA ASP A 99 0.48 23.30 29.86
C ASP A 99 -0.31 24.12 30.89
N ARG A 100 -1.19 24.99 30.39
CA ARG A 100 -2.03 25.87 31.22
C ARG A 100 -3.01 25.12 32.10
N GLN A 101 -3.45 23.92 31.71
CA GLN A 101 -4.41 23.12 32.49
C GLN A 101 -3.74 22.49 33.70
N LYS A 102 -2.48 22.05 33.55
CA LYS A 102 -1.72 21.40 34.63
C LYS A 102 -0.77 22.35 35.37
N GLY A 103 -0.70 23.62 34.97
CA GLY A 103 0.26 24.58 35.52
C GLY A 103 1.71 24.11 35.36
N LYS A 104 2.00 23.41 34.26
CA LYS A 104 3.28 22.74 34.03
C LYS A 104 4.03 23.45 32.91
N ILE A 105 5.29 23.80 33.18
CA ILE A 105 6.24 24.27 32.17
C ILE A 105 7.20 23.14 31.87
N THR A 106 7.37 22.83 30.60
CA THR A 106 8.40 21.92 30.10
C THR A 106 9.45 22.73 29.35
N TYR A 107 10.71 22.56 29.74
CA TYR A 107 11.87 23.13 29.07
C TYR A 107 12.34 22.17 28.00
N LEU A 108 12.54 22.70 26.79
CA LEU A 108 12.92 21.92 25.62
C LEU A 108 14.23 22.45 25.05
N LEU A 109 15.16 21.57 24.71
CA LEU A 109 16.31 21.91 23.89
C LEU A 109 15.91 21.85 22.41
N ILE A 110 16.09 22.94 21.67
CA ILE A 110 15.74 23.03 20.26
C ILE A 110 16.37 21.87 19.48
N ASN A 111 15.58 21.20 18.66
CA ASN A 111 16.03 20.08 17.82
C ASN A 111 16.73 20.61 16.56
N ASP A 112 17.81 21.36 16.77
CA ASP A 112 18.62 21.96 15.73
C ASP A 112 19.52 20.92 15.02
N LYS A 113 20.37 21.37 14.11
CA LYS A 113 21.26 20.47 13.36
C LYS A 113 22.21 19.69 14.28
N LEU A 114 22.67 20.28 15.37
CA LEU A 114 23.59 19.61 16.30
C LEU A 114 22.88 18.46 17.02
N GLU A 115 21.69 18.71 17.60
CA GLU A 115 20.92 17.66 18.29
C GLU A 115 20.53 16.50 17.36
N ARG A 116 20.19 16.81 16.11
CA ARG A 116 19.83 15.79 15.12
C ARG A 116 21.02 14.91 14.75
N GLN A 117 22.22 15.49 14.63
CA GLN A 117 23.45 14.75 14.37
C GLN A 117 23.87 13.90 15.58
N GLU A 118 23.70 14.41 16.81
CA GLU A 118 23.92 13.60 18.02
C GLU A 118 22.98 12.40 18.09
N ARG A 119 21.70 12.57 17.73
CA ARG A 119 20.74 11.46 17.62
C ARG A 119 21.13 10.44 16.57
N LEU A 120 21.68 10.88 15.43
CA LEU A 120 22.21 10.00 14.40
C LEU A 120 23.39 9.16 14.93
N GLN A 121 24.34 9.79 15.62
CA GLN A 121 25.46 9.08 16.24
C GLN A 121 24.99 8.05 17.28
N ASN A 122 24.06 8.44 18.15
CA ASN A 122 23.45 7.54 19.13
C ASN A 122 22.72 6.37 18.46
N PHE A 123 22.08 6.61 17.32
CA PHE A 123 21.47 5.55 16.52
C PHE A 123 22.51 4.56 15.99
N HIS A 124 23.63 5.01 15.42
CA HIS A 124 24.70 4.12 14.97
C HIS A 124 25.29 3.29 16.10
N GLN A 125 25.56 3.92 17.26
CA GLN A 125 26.01 3.20 18.45
C GLN A 125 24.99 2.15 18.89
N LYS A 126 23.69 2.45 18.78
CA LYS A 126 22.64 1.48 19.13
C LYS A 126 22.65 0.29 18.17
N VAL A 127 22.81 0.53 16.87
CA VAL A 127 22.91 -0.50 15.83
C VAL A 127 24.13 -1.39 16.01
N GLU A 128 25.27 -0.82 16.40
CA GLU A 128 26.52 -1.57 16.54
C GLU A 128 26.59 -2.41 17.82
N ASN A 129 25.90 -1.97 18.89
CA ASN A 129 26.07 -2.54 20.23
C ASN A 129 24.86 -3.30 20.78
N ASN A 130 23.71 -3.31 20.11
CA ASN A 130 22.49 -3.97 20.59
C ASN A 130 21.88 -4.87 19.53
N GLU A 131 21.15 -5.89 19.98
CA GLU A 131 20.36 -6.72 19.08
C GLU A 131 19.21 -5.89 18.46
N PRO A 132 18.98 -5.99 17.14
CA PRO A 132 17.91 -5.26 16.45
C PRO A 132 16.52 -5.54 17.02
N ASP A 133 15.85 -4.47 17.48
CA ASP A 133 14.47 -4.51 17.96
C ASP A 133 13.60 -3.38 17.36
N GLY A 134 12.28 -3.51 17.47
CA GLY A 134 11.28 -2.60 16.89
C GLY A 134 11.39 -1.13 17.33
N SER A 135 12.15 -0.81 18.37
CA SER A 135 12.45 0.58 18.78
C SER A 135 13.44 1.27 17.86
N PHE A 136 14.25 0.55 17.08
CA PHE A 136 15.24 1.14 16.17
C PHE A 136 15.42 0.38 14.84
N ALA A 137 14.76 -0.76 14.65
CA ALA A 137 14.67 -1.48 13.39
C ALA A 137 13.19 -1.58 12.97
N LEU A 138 12.83 -0.90 11.88
CA LEU A 138 11.43 -0.70 11.55
C LEU A 138 10.77 -1.95 11.00
N GLY A 139 9.69 -2.35 11.66
CA GLY A 139 9.00 -3.59 11.38
C GLY A 139 9.59 -4.78 12.10
N PHE A 140 10.60 -4.64 12.97
CA PHE A 140 11.11 -5.73 13.81
C PHE A 140 10.18 -5.99 15.01
N PRO A 141 10.22 -7.19 15.63
CA PRO A 141 9.53 -7.44 16.89
C PRO A 141 10.00 -6.45 17.97
N ALA A 142 9.12 -6.12 18.91
CA ALA A 142 9.52 -5.31 20.06
C ALA A 142 10.54 -6.08 20.94
N SER A 143 11.35 -5.33 21.70
CA SER A 143 12.39 -5.89 22.58
C SER A 143 11.83 -6.82 23.68
N ASP A 144 10.57 -6.61 24.07
CA ASP A 144 9.81 -7.53 24.94
C ASP A 144 8.52 -7.92 24.21
N ILE A 145 8.49 -9.17 23.72
CA ILE A 145 7.42 -9.72 22.91
C ILE A 145 6.14 -9.89 23.74
N GLU A 146 6.24 -10.16 25.04
CA GLU A 146 5.07 -10.34 25.92
C GLU A 146 4.52 -9.00 26.39
N GLY A 147 5.40 -8.07 26.79
CA GLY A 147 5.02 -6.74 27.27
C GLY A 147 4.58 -5.76 26.18
N PHE A 148 5.08 -5.91 24.95
CA PHE A 148 4.85 -4.96 23.84
C PHE A 148 4.31 -5.62 22.56
N ALA A 149 3.63 -6.77 22.69
CA ALA A 149 3.03 -7.51 21.59
C ALA A 149 2.19 -6.63 20.64
N SER A 150 1.41 -5.68 21.17
CA SER A 150 0.52 -4.80 20.40
C SER A 150 1.26 -3.77 19.52
N THR A 151 2.53 -3.50 19.82
CA THR A 151 3.40 -2.60 19.06
C THR A 151 4.41 -3.35 18.19
N SER A 152 4.46 -4.68 18.30
CA SER A 152 5.27 -5.52 17.43
C SER A 152 4.63 -5.59 16.05
N GLY A 153 5.42 -5.38 15.01
CA GLY A 153 5.02 -5.63 13.62
C GLY A 153 5.73 -6.86 13.07
N LEU A 154 5.13 -7.53 12.09
CA LEU A 154 5.81 -8.51 11.22
C LEU A 154 6.49 -9.70 11.93
N VAL A 155 6.06 -10.07 13.14
CA VAL A 155 6.66 -11.18 13.91
C VAL A 155 6.50 -12.50 13.16
N SER A 156 7.61 -13.22 12.94
CA SER A 156 7.64 -14.55 12.34
C SER A 156 8.22 -15.55 13.34
N GLU A 157 7.68 -16.76 13.39
CA GLU A 157 8.28 -17.88 14.13
C GLU A 157 9.55 -18.43 13.47
N VAL A 158 9.82 -18.01 12.22
CA VAL A 158 11.05 -18.36 11.51
C VAL A 158 12.17 -17.44 11.98
N LEU A 159 13.26 -18.03 12.50
CA LEU A 159 14.49 -17.31 12.83
C LEU A 159 15.15 -16.84 11.53
N ILE A 160 15.04 -15.54 11.25
CA ILE A 160 15.72 -14.89 10.14
C ILE A 160 16.96 -14.20 10.72
N PRO A 161 18.19 -14.59 10.33
CA PRO A 161 19.39 -13.91 10.80
C PRO A 161 19.36 -12.46 10.35
N THR A 162 19.70 -11.55 11.26
CA THR A 162 19.66 -10.10 11.05
C THR A 162 21.06 -9.53 11.15
N THR A 163 21.35 -8.58 10.28
CA THR A 163 22.62 -7.85 10.24
C THR A 163 22.38 -6.37 10.58
N ASN A 164 23.45 -5.65 10.91
CA ASN A 164 23.37 -4.20 11.13
C ASN A 164 22.86 -3.47 9.88
N ASP A 165 23.23 -3.95 8.70
CA ASP A 165 22.72 -3.46 7.42
C ASP A 165 21.20 -3.59 7.30
N ASP A 166 20.63 -4.67 7.82
CA ASP A 166 19.18 -4.88 7.77
C ASP A 166 18.41 -3.84 8.59
N VAL A 167 19.03 -3.26 9.61
CA VAL A 167 18.45 -2.15 10.37
C VAL A 167 18.32 -0.92 9.47
N TYR A 168 19.40 -0.49 8.80
CA TYR A 168 19.35 0.66 7.88
C TYR A 168 18.37 0.42 6.72
N LEU A 169 18.38 -0.78 6.14
CA LEU A 169 17.44 -1.17 5.09
C LEU A 169 15.99 -1.13 5.56
N SER A 170 15.72 -1.51 6.81
CA SER A 170 14.36 -1.46 7.37
C SER A 170 13.81 -0.04 7.42
N TRP A 171 14.66 0.95 7.70
CA TRP A 171 14.29 2.36 7.67
C TRP A 171 13.98 2.84 6.26
N ILE A 172 14.90 2.57 5.33
CA ILE A 172 14.75 2.93 3.92
C ILE A 172 13.46 2.33 3.35
N GLY A 173 13.23 1.03 3.59
CA GLY A 173 12.03 0.33 3.15
C GLY A 173 10.76 0.85 3.79
N SER A 174 10.78 1.19 5.09
CA SER A 174 9.60 1.77 5.75
C SER A 174 9.23 3.15 5.19
N GLY A 175 10.22 3.96 4.80
CA GLY A 175 9.98 5.23 4.14
C GLY A 175 9.30 5.10 2.77
N LEU A 176 9.41 3.93 2.12
CA LEU A 176 8.82 3.62 0.81
C LEU A 176 7.36 3.12 0.90
N SER A 177 6.80 3.01 2.11
CA SER A 177 5.40 2.63 2.30
C SER A 177 4.44 3.61 1.61
N ILE A 178 3.42 3.07 0.94
CA ILE A 178 2.47 3.82 0.13
C ILE A 178 1.14 3.91 0.88
N GLY A 179 0.80 5.08 1.40
CA GLY A 179 -0.42 5.33 2.16
C GLY A 179 -1.65 5.46 1.26
N VAL A 180 -2.73 4.77 1.61
CA VAL A 180 -4.01 4.81 0.91
C VAL A 180 -5.17 5.11 1.87
N SER A 181 -6.29 5.56 1.34
CA SER A 181 -7.51 5.79 2.09
C SER A 181 -7.97 4.52 2.82
N GLY A 182 -8.59 4.69 3.99
CA GLY A 182 -8.92 3.59 4.90
C GLY A 182 -7.85 3.32 5.97
N GLY A 183 -6.79 4.13 6.04
CA GLY A 183 -5.79 4.09 7.11
C GLY A 183 -4.78 2.94 6.98
N PHE A 184 -4.55 2.46 5.76
CA PHE A 184 -3.59 1.43 5.45
C PHE A 184 -2.44 1.97 4.59
N SER A 185 -1.32 1.28 4.63
CA SER A 185 -0.18 1.45 3.75
C SER A 185 0.13 0.14 3.05
N ILE A 186 0.70 0.24 1.85
CA ILE A 186 1.07 -0.89 1.00
C ILE A 186 2.56 -0.78 0.73
N LEU A 187 3.28 -1.89 0.87
CA LEU A 187 4.66 -2.03 0.41
C LEU A 187 4.69 -2.94 -0.81
N PHE A 188 5.37 -2.52 -1.87
CA PHE A 188 5.66 -3.35 -3.03
C PHE A 188 7.17 -3.59 -3.08
N ASP A 189 7.55 -4.87 -3.17
CA ASP A 189 8.93 -5.27 -3.42
C ASP A 189 9.19 -5.26 -4.94
N ASP A 190 9.25 -4.04 -5.50
CA ASP A 190 9.45 -3.81 -6.92
C ASP A 190 10.39 -2.61 -7.13
N SER A 191 11.43 -2.81 -7.95
CA SER A 191 12.47 -1.79 -8.15
C SER A 191 11.98 -0.52 -8.83
N GLU A 192 11.02 -0.62 -9.74
CA GLU A 192 10.52 0.52 -10.51
C GLU A 192 9.57 1.36 -9.64
N ILE A 193 8.68 0.70 -8.89
CA ILE A 193 7.80 1.39 -7.92
C ILE A 193 8.60 2.06 -6.82
N THR A 194 9.58 1.37 -6.24
CA THR A 194 10.39 1.93 -5.14
C THR A 194 11.26 3.10 -5.62
N LEU A 195 11.88 3.00 -6.79
CA LEU A 195 12.61 4.12 -7.40
C LEU A 195 11.68 5.31 -7.69
N GLN A 196 10.51 5.06 -8.26
CA GLN A 196 9.56 6.12 -8.57
C GLN A 196 9.08 6.81 -7.29
N THR A 197 8.82 6.04 -6.23
CA THR A 197 8.46 6.57 -4.91
C THR A 197 9.56 7.49 -4.36
N PHE A 198 10.82 7.08 -4.46
CA PHE A 198 11.97 7.85 -4.04
C PHE A 198 12.12 9.20 -4.76
N GLU A 199 11.83 9.27 -6.07
CA GLU A 199 11.86 10.56 -6.79
C GLU A 199 10.88 11.57 -6.16
N GLY A 200 9.74 11.08 -5.68
CA GLY A 200 8.75 11.87 -4.96
C GLY A 200 9.27 12.45 -3.66
N TRP A 201 10.21 11.78 -2.96
CA TRP A 201 10.76 12.28 -1.70
C TRP A 201 11.46 13.61 -1.89
N LYS A 202 12.25 13.75 -2.95
CA LYS A 202 12.99 14.99 -3.25
C LYS A 202 12.02 16.15 -3.49
N ILE A 203 10.92 15.88 -4.20
CA ILE A 203 9.89 16.88 -4.50
C ILE A 203 9.17 17.32 -3.23
N TYR A 204 8.75 16.37 -2.39
CA TYR A 204 8.12 16.70 -1.12
C TYR A 204 9.06 17.47 -0.20
N ARG A 205 10.36 17.10 -0.19
CA ARG A 205 11.38 17.82 0.58
C ARG A 205 11.49 19.27 0.15
N LYS A 206 11.49 19.52 -1.15
CA LYS A 206 11.52 20.86 -1.75
C LYS A 206 10.34 21.69 -1.24
N TYR A 207 9.12 21.17 -1.28
CA TYR A 207 7.94 21.90 -0.78
C TYR A 207 8.00 22.16 0.73
N LEU A 208 8.44 21.18 1.52
CA LEU A 208 8.56 21.38 2.96
C LEU A 208 9.65 22.39 3.35
N ASN A 209 10.63 22.63 2.48
CA ASN A 209 11.69 23.62 2.69
C ASN A 209 11.34 24.99 2.12
N ASP A 210 10.21 25.13 1.41
CA ASP A 210 9.72 26.40 0.90
C ASP A 210 9.20 27.25 2.07
N ALA A 211 9.77 28.44 2.23
CA ALA A 211 9.40 29.37 3.30
C ALA A 211 7.96 29.90 3.17
N THR A 212 7.39 29.88 1.96
CA THR A 212 5.99 30.26 1.71
C THR A 212 4.99 29.17 2.11
N LEU A 213 5.48 27.94 2.34
CA LEU A 213 4.70 26.78 2.77
C LEU A 213 5.04 26.41 4.22
N ASP A 214 5.18 27.41 5.09
CA ASP A 214 5.47 27.23 6.52
C ASP A 214 4.40 26.37 7.23
N LYS A 215 3.15 26.42 6.78
CA LYS A 215 2.02 25.62 7.27
C LYS A 215 1.91 24.22 6.66
N LEU A 216 2.77 23.84 5.72
CA LEU A 216 2.79 22.48 5.18
C LEU A 216 3.28 21.49 6.24
N ARG A 217 2.42 20.52 6.54
CA ARG A 217 2.66 19.44 7.49
C ARG A 217 3.74 18.50 6.95
N GLY A 218 4.74 18.16 7.77
CA GLY A 218 5.85 17.31 7.34
C GLY A 218 5.55 15.81 7.35
N ASN A 219 5.01 15.30 8.46
CA ASN A 219 4.93 13.88 8.80
C ASN A 219 3.86 13.09 8.02
N GLN A 220 3.85 13.21 6.70
CA GLN A 220 2.88 12.60 5.79
C GLN A 220 3.55 11.84 4.63
N ILE A 221 4.80 11.39 4.78
CA ILE A 221 5.54 10.75 3.68
C ILE A 221 4.78 9.58 3.04
N ASN A 222 4.13 8.70 3.82
CA ASN A 222 3.37 7.58 3.25
C ASN A 222 2.19 8.09 2.41
N THR A 223 1.47 9.10 2.91
CA THR A 223 0.36 9.74 2.18
C THR A 223 0.86 10.39 0.90
N TRP A 224 1.99 11.09 0.96
CA TRP A 224 2.66 11.67 -0.20
C TRP A 224 3.07 10.59 -1.20
N ASN A 225 3.68 9.48 -0.78
CA ASN A 225 4.07 8.38 -1.66
C ASN A 225 2.86 7.84 -2.45
N GLY A 226 1.70 7.70 -1.80
CA GLY A 226 0.44 7.32 -2.45
C GLY A 226 0.00 8.28 -3.55
N GLN A 227 -0.04 9.57 -3.24
CA GLN A 227 -0.40 10.60 -4.22
C GLN A 227 0.63 10.71 -5.33
N TRP A 228 1.92 10.73 -4.99
CA TRP A 228 3.01 10.86 -5.93
C TRP A 228 3.04 9.71 -6.93
N LEU A 229 2.94 8.46 -6.48
CA LEU A 229 2.90 7.32 -7.40
C LEU A 229 1.66 7.37 -8.30
N THR A 230 0.50 7.67 -7.74
CA THR A 230 -0.74 7.79 -8.53
C THR A 230 -0.63 8.90 -9.58
N TYR A 231 -0.04 10.04 -9.21
CA TYR A 231 0.12 11.16 -10.13
C TYR A 231 1.20 10.91 -11.18
N SER A 232 2.36 10.42 -10.78
CA SER A 232 3.54 10.29 -11.64
C SER A 232 3.49 9.11 -12.60
N LEU A 233 2.68 8.09 -12.30
CA LEU A 233 2.45 6.95 -13.20
C LEU A 233 1.26 7.16 -14.15
N ASP A 234 0.43 8.18 -13.94
CA ASP A 234 -0.69 8.48 -14.82
C ASP A 234 -0.22 9.25 -16.06
N VAL A 235 0.05 8.54 -17.16
CA VAL A 235 0.60 9.11 -18.40
C VAL A 235 -0.30 10.18 -19.04
N ASP A 236 -1.59 10.18 -18.73
CA ASP A 236 -2.54 11.17 -19.25
C ASP A 236 -2.54 12.48 -18.43
N SER A 237 -2.09 12.43 -17.17
CA SER A 237 -2.18 13.57 -16.23
C SER A 237 -0.84 14.15 -15.83
N PHE A 238 0.22 13.35 -15.88
CA PHE A 238 1.54 13.75 -15.46
C PHE A 238 2.12 14.79 -16.42
N ARG A 239 2.77 15.82 -15.87
CA ARG A 239 3.50 16.82 -16.64
C ARG A 239 4.82 17.07 -15.93
N GLU A 240 5.95 17.07 -16.62
CA GLU A 240 7.25 17.26 -15.97
C GLU A 240 7.43 18.65 -15.33
N ASP A 241 6.71 19.65 -15.82
CA ASP A 241 6.75 21.05 -15.39
C ASP A 241 5.67 21.41 -14.37
N PHE A 242 5.10 20.43 -13.65
CA PHE A 242 4.08 20.68 -12.64
C PHE A 242 4.55 21.62 -11.52
N ASP A 243 3.63 22.42 -10.98
CA ASP A 243 3.87 23.27 -9.82
C ASP A 243 2.95 22.95 -8.63
N PHE A 244 3.06 23.73 -7.55
CA PHE A 244 2.23 23.53 -6.35
C PHE A 244 0.74 23.78 -6.62
N THR A 245 0.40 24.73 -7.49
CA THR A 245 -0.98 25.05 -7.86
C THR A 245 -1.58 23.88 -8.63
N ASP A 246 -0.84 23.30 -9.56
CA ASP A 246 -1.29 22.12 -10.32
C ASP A 246 -1.62 20.93 -9.41
N LEU A 247 -0.79 20.69 -8.40
CA LEU A 247 -1.01 19.62 -7.42
C LEU A 247 -2.23 19.94 -6.53
N THR A 248 -2.45 21.20 -6.20
CA THR A 248 -3.62 21.66 -5.43
C THR A 248 -4.91 21.52 -6.24
N ASP A 249 -4.90 21.91 -7.52
CA ASP A 249 -6.05 21.77 -8.43
C ASP A 249 -6.42 20.29 -8.64
N LYS A 250 -5.42 19.41 -8.64
CA LYS A 250 -5.61 17.94 -8.65
C LYS A 250 -6.00 17.36 -7.29
N LYS A 251 -6.21 18.19 -6.27
CA LYS A 251 -6.57 17.82 -4.89
C LYS A 251 -5.55 16.92 -4.20
N ILE A 252 -4.29 16.98 -4.60
CA ILE A 252 -3.19 16.28 -3.91
C ILE A 252 -2.89 16.98 -2.59
N PHE A 253 -2.84 18.31 -2.62
CA PHE A 253 -2.79 19.14 -1.41
C PHE A 253 -4.18 19.64 -1.04
N ASP A 254 -4.50 19.61 0.25
CA ASP A 254 -5.60 20.35 0.85
C ASP A 254 -5.03 21.59 1.53
N VAL A 255 -5.51 22.77 1.13
CA VAL A 255 -4.97 24.06 1.54
C VAL A 255 -6.04 24.79 2.34
N SER A 256 -5.78 24.97 3.64
CA SER A 256 -6.60 25.80 4.52
C SER A 256 -5.80 27.00 5.02
N THR A 257 -6.48 27.97 5.64
CA THR A 257 -5.82 29.15 6.23
C THR A 257 -4.86 28.80 7.37
N ALA A 258 -5.07 27.67 8.04
CA ALA A 258 -4.28 27.26 9.21
C ALA A 258 -3.24 26.18 8.88
N LEU A 259 -3.48 25.35 7.87
CA LEU A 259 -2.73 24.13 7.62
C LEU A 259 -2.77 23.74 6.14
N VAL A 260 -1.64 23.25 5.63
CA VAL A 260 -1.57 22.59 4.34
C VAL A 260 -1.21 21.12 4.57
N GLU A 261 -1.99 20.21 4.00
CA GLU A 261 -1.81 18.76 4.17
C GLU A 261 -1.89 18.04 2.83
N VAL A 262 -1.31 16.84 2.78
CA VAL A 262 -1.48 15.92 1.65
C VAL A 262 -2.75 15.10 1.86
N ASN A 263 -3.63 15.05 0.85
CA ASN A 263 -4.80 14.19 0.85
C ASN A 263 -4.42 12.72 0.68
N THR A 264 -5.16 11.80 1.31
CA THR A 264 -4.98 10.36 1.06
C THR A 264 -5.59 9.96 -0.28
N VAL A 265 -4.86 9.15 -1.04
CA VAL A 265 -5.33 8.64 -2.33
C VAL A 265 -6.25 7.43 -2.14
N ASN A 266 -7.26 7.25 -2.99
CA ASN A 266 -8.01 6.00 -3.01
C ASN A 266 -7.12 4.88 -3.59
N TRP A 267 -7.12 3.71 -2.96
CA TRP A 267 -6.33 2.56 -3.44
C TRP A 267 -6.70 2.16 -4.87
N SER A 268 -7.95 2.37 -5.31
CA SER A 268 -8.37 2.05 -6.67
C SER A 268 -7.76 2.98 -7.71
N GLN A 269 -7.56 4.26 -7.40
CA GLN A 269 -6.87 5.21 -8.27
C GLN A 269 -5.38 4.85 -8.42
N LEU A 270 -4.73 4.50 -7.30
CA LEU A 270 -3.40 3.94 -7.32
C LEU A 270 -3.35 2.65 -8.15
N PHE A 271 -4.35 1.78 -7.99
CA PHE A 271 -4.46 0.54 -8.76
C PHE A 271 -4.52 0.80 -10.27
N PHE A 272 -5.36 1.73 -10.75
CA PHE A 272 -5.42 2.08 -12.18
C PHE A 272 -4.11 2.66 -12.70
N SER A 273 -3.41 3.46 -11.90
CA SER A 273 -2.10 4.00 -12.27
C SER A 273 -1.05 2.88 -12.39
N LEU A 274 -1.03 1.96 -11.43
CA LEU A 274 -0.18 0.75 -11.50
C LEU A 274 -0.56 -0.17 -12.67
N SER A 275 -1.84 -0.24 -13.04
CA SER A 275 -2.30 -0.98 -14.23
C SER A 275 -1.79 -0.40 -15.55
N GLN A 276 -1.47 0.89 -15.60
CA GLN A 276 -0.82 1.48 -16.78
C GLN A 276 0.64 1.03 -16.88
N LEU A 277 1.32 0.93 -15.73
CA LEU A 277 2.72 0.47 -15.67
C LEU A 277 2.84 -1.05 -15.94
N TYR A 278 1.96 -1.86 -15.37
CA TYR A 278 1.96 -3.32 -15.52
C TYR A 278 0.61 -3.84 -16.09
N PRO A 279 0.31 -3.58 -17.37
CA PRO A 279 -1.01 -3.86 -17.96
C PRO A 279 -1.38 -5.35 -18.00
N ASN A 280 -0.40 -6.25 -17.98
CA ASN A 280 -0.62 -7.69 -17.91
C ASN A 280 0.01 -8.33 -16.66
N GLY A 281 0.53 -7.51 -15.74
CA GLY A 281 1.28 -7.97 -14.59
C GLY A 281 0.41 -8.24 -13.37
N SER A 282 1.03 -8.87 -12.38
CA SER A 282 0.53 -8.96 -11.01
C SER A 282 1.63 -8.50 -10.05
N LEU A 283 1.23 -7.79 -9.01
CA LEU A 283 2.14 -7.38 -7.93
C LEU A 283 1.67 -7.98 -6.62
N THR A 284 2.58 -8.28 -5.71
CA THR A 284 2.20 -8.65 -4.34
C THR A 284 2.44 -7.47 -3.43
N GLY A 285 1.36 -6.90 -2.90
CA GLY A 285 1.42 -5.79 -1.95
C GLY A 285 1.35 -6.30 -0.51
N TYR A 286 2.24 -5.84 0.35
CA TYR A 286 2.14 -6.07 1.79
C TYR A 286 1.32 -4.96 2.47
N VAL A 287 0.10 -5.30 2.87
CA VAL A 287 -0.89 -4.34 3.39
C VAL A 287 -0.84 -4.30 4.92
N HIS A 288 -0.61 -3.12 5.48
CA HIS A 288 -0.37 -2.92 6.91
C HIS A 288 -0.71 -1.50 7.37
N THR A 289 -0.69 -1.27 8.68
CA THR A 289 -0.76 0.05 9.31
C THR A 289 0.29 0.10 10.41
N LEU A 290 1.15 1.12 10.37
CA LEU A 290 2.08 1.44 11.47
C LEU A 290 1.51 2.62 12.25
N GLY A 291 1.39 2.48 13.57
CA GLY A 291 0.84 3.49 14.46
C GLY A 291 1.01 3.07 15.91
N ASP A 292 0.15 3.57 16.81
CA ASP A 292 0.18 3.13 18.22
C ASP A 292 -0.17 1.64 18.37
N ILE A 293 -1.01 1.12 17.48
CA ILE A 293 -1.28 -0.31 17.34
C ILE A 293 -1.00 -0.71 15.90
N ASN A 294 -0.02 -1.59 15.71
CA ASN A 294 0.31 -2.10 14.39
C ASN A 294 -0.77 -3.09 13.93
N LYS A 295 -1.22 -2.95 12.69
CA LYS A 295 -2.17 -3.87 12.06
C LYS A 295 -1.57 -4.44 10.79
N THR A 296 -1.65 -5.74 10.63
CA THR A 296 -1.18 -6.43 9.43
C THR A 296 -2.34 -7.17 8.81
N ILE A 297 -2.60 -6.93 7.53
CA ILE A 297 -3.44 -7.80 6.70
C ILE A 297 -2.55 -8.89 6.08
N GLY A 298 -1.37 -8.50 5.59
CA GLY A 298 -0.38 -9.42 5.03
C GLY A 298 -0.16 -9.21 3.53
N PHE A 299 0.34 -10.24 2.87
CA PHE A 299 0.62 -10.23 1.44
C PHE A 299 -0.66 -10.46 0.64
N ILE A 300 -1.00 -9.51 -0.23
CA ILE A 300 -2.19 -9.55 -1.07
C ILE A 300 -1.75 -9.43 -2.54
N PRO A 301 -2.13 -10.36 -3.42
CA PRO A 301 -1.90 -10.25 -4.86
C PRO A 301 -2.80 -9.16 -5.48
N PHE A 302 -2.22 -8.33 -6.34
CA PHE A 302 -2.86 -7.29 -7.13
C PHE A 302 -2.83 -7.69 -8.61
N TYR A 303 -3.98 -8.04 -9.19
CA TYR A 303 -4.10 -8.46 -10.58
C TYR A 303 -4.39 -7.28 -11.51
N LEU A 304 -3.34 -6.55 -11.85
CA LEU A 304 -3.41 -5.23 -12.50
C LEU A 304 -4.05 -5.26 -13.90
N LYS A 305 -4.04 -6.40 -14.59
CA LYS A 305 -4.78 -6.62 -15.85
C LYS A 305 -6.27 -6.24 -15.74
N SER A 306 -6.87 -6.38 -14.56
CA SER A 306 -8.28 -6.04 -14.36
C SER A 306 -8.57 -4.53 -14.50
N GLY A 307 -7.63 -3.66 -14.14
CA GLY A 307 -7.78 -2.21 -14.30
C GLY A 307 -7.79 -1.81 -15.77
N SER A 308 -6.80 -2.27 -16.54
CA SER A 308 -6.72 -2.03 -17.99
C SER A 308 -7.95 -2.60 -18.72
N ARG A 309 -8.40 -3.79 -18.33
CA ARG A 309 -9.62 -4.42 -18.88
C ARG A 309 -10.87 -3.56 -18.67
N ILE A 310 -11.04 -2.95 -17.48
CA ILE A 310 -12.18 -2.05 -17.22
C ILE A 310 -12.15 -0.85 -18.17
N ILE A 311 -10.98 -0.22 -18.32
CA ILE A 311 -10.80 0.94 -19.21
C ILE A 311 -11.07 0.56 -20.67
N ASP A 312 -10.58 -0.60 -21.12
CA ASP A 312 -10.80 -1.08 -22.49
C ASP A 312 -12.27 -1.38 -22.77
N ILE A 313 -12.98 -2.02 -21.83
CA ILE A 313 -14.41 -2.30 -21.95
C ILE A 313 -15.19 -0.99 -21.98
N TYR A 314 -14.86 -0.04 -21.11
CA TYR A 314 -15.48 1.28 -21.13
C TYR A 314 -15.36 1.93 -22.52
N LYS A 315 -14.15 1.99 -23.08
CA LYS A 315 -13.88 2.57 -24.40
C LYS A 315 -14.65 1.86 -25.51
N LYS A 316 -14.78 0.53 -25.45
CA LYS A 316 -15.57 -0.26 -26.42
C LYS A 316 -17.07 0.00 -26.32
N LEU A 317 -17.59 0.25 -25.12
CA LEU A 317 -19.03 0.43 -24.89
C LEU A 317 -19.50 1.86 -25.18
N PHE A 318 -18.66 2.86 -24.90
CA PHE A 318 -19.08 4.27 -24.89
C PHE A 318 -18.21 5.19 -25.76
N GLY A 319 -17.14 4.68 -26.37
CA GLY A 319 -16.21 5.47 -27.19
C GLY A 319 -15.17 6.23 -26.35
N SER A 320 -14.37 7.06 -27.02
CA SER A 320 -13.27 7.84 -26.44
C SER A 320 -13.61 9.33 -26.20
N THR A 321 -14.80 9.78 -26.59
CA THR A 321 -15.10 11.21 -26.78
C THR A 321 -15.63 11.95 -25.57
N ASP A 322 -15.94 11.31 -24.43
CA ASP A 322 -16.53 12.04 -23.31
C ASP A 322 -16.39 11.32 -21.96
N THR A 323 -15.15 11.13 -21.50
CA THR A 323 -14.93 10.66 -20.14
C THR A 323 -13.80 11.39 -19.45
N ASP A 324 -14.19 12.13 -18.42
CA ASP A 324 -13.31 12.42 -17.31
C ASP A 324 -12.84 11.08 -16.70
N LYS A 325 -11.68 10.58 -17.18
CA LYS A 325 -11.04 9.34 -16.73
C LYS A 325 -10.90 9.31 -15.20
N LYS A 326 -10.50 10.43 -14.59
CA LYS A 326 -10.33 10.52 -13.14
C LYS A 326 -11.63 10.37 -12.40
N ARG A 327 -12.69 11.04 -12.87
CA ARG A 327 -14.03 10.86 -12.32
C ARG A 327 -14.48 9.41 -12.48
N PHE A 328 -14.18 8.76 -13.61
CA PHE A 328 -14.55 7.37 -13.86
C PHE A 328 -13.85 6.44 -12.88
N GLU A 329 -12.53 6.51 -12.78
CA GLU A 329 -11.72 5.70 -11.86
C GLU A 329 -12.11 5.91 -10.40
N ALA A 330 -12.48 7.15 -10.01
CA ALA A 330 -12.93 7.47 -8.66
C ALA A 330 -14.23 6.77 -8.24
N LEU A 331 -15.03 6.22 -9.18
CA LEU A 331 -16.23 5.44 -8.86
C LEU A 331 -15.92 4.00 -8.47
N PHE A 332 -14.71 3.51 -8.74
CA PHE A 332 -14.35 2.11 -8.52
C PHE A 332 -13.66 1.89 -7.20
N GLY A 333 -13.80 0.67 -6.69
CA GLY A 333 -13.07 0.20 -5.52
C GLY A 333 -13.88 0.30 -4.26
N MET A 334 -14.14 -0.86 -3.64
CA MET A 334 -14.69 -0.91 -2.30
C MET A 334 -13.65 -0.51 -1.24
N HIS A 335 -14.03 -0.37 0.03
CA HIS A 335 -13.08 -0.12 1.12
C HIS A 335 -11.92 -1.14 1.13
N ILE A 336 -10.66 -0.68 1.26
CA ILE A 336 -9.45 -1.52 1.12
C ILE A 336 -9.46 -2.79 1.96
N LYS A 337 -9.91 -2.72 3.23
CA LYS A 337 -10.04 -3.91 4.09
C LYS A 337 -10.93 -4.99 3.45
N ARG A 338 -12.07 -4.60 2.86
CA ARG A 338 -13.00 -5.53 2.20
C ARG A 338 -12.44 -6.03 0.88
N ALA A 339 -11.68 -5.20 0.18
CA ALA A 339 -10.94 -5.63 -1.00
C ALA A 339 -9.92 -6.73 -0.65
N CYS A 340 -9.17 -6.59 0.44
CA CYS A 340 -8.21 -7.60 0.89
C CYS A 340 -8.87 -8.90 1.41
N GLU A 341 -10.07 -8.82 1.99
CA GLU A 341 -10.84 -10.01 2.45
C GLU A 341 -11.20 -10.96 1.30
N LEU A 342 -11.14 -10.51 0.04
CA LEU A 342 -11.31 -11.35 -1.14
C LEU A 342 -10.10 -12.25 -1.43
N GLY A 343 -9.01 -12.14 -0.66
CA GLY A 343 -7.76 -12.87 -0.85
C GLY A 343 -6.88 -12.35 -2.00
N SER A 344 -7.44 -11.53 -2.89
CA SER A 344 -6.70 -10.81 -3.93
C SER A 344 -7.45 -9.54 -4.36
N ILE A 345 -6.69 -8.56 -4.83
CA ILE A 345 -7.23 -7.31 -5.36
C ILE A 345 -7.21 -7.37 -6.89
N GLY A 346 -8.40 -7.29 -7.48
CA GLY A 346 -8.57 -7.30 -8.93
C GLY A 346 -10.00 -6.91 -9.28
N LEU A 347 -10.56 -7.53 -10.32
CA LEU A 347 -11.85 -7.12 -10.87
C LEU A 347 -12.99 -7.08 -9.83
N GLN A 348 -13.06 -8.07 -8.93
CA GLN A 348 -14.10 -8.11 -7.89
C GLN A 348 -13.93 -7.00 -6.84
N ALA A 349 -12.67 -6.66 -6.49
CA ALA A 349 -12.36 -5.58 -5.55
C ALA A 349 -12.66 -4.21 -6.16
N LEU A 350 -12.46 -4.05 -7.47
CA LEU A 350 -12.82 -2.87 -8.27
C LEU A 350 -14.34 -2.74 -8.50
N LYS A 351 -15.18 -3.32 -7.64
CA LYS A 351 -16.62 -3.08 -7.71
C LYS A 351 -16.91 -1.58 -7.51
N PRO A 352 -17.72 -0.95 -8.39
CA PRO A 352 -18.10 0.44 -8.20
C PRO A 352 -18.86 0.69 -6.90
N ASP A 353 -18.56 1.81 -6.26
CA ASP A 353 -19.24 2.23 -5.06
C ASP A 353 -20.72 2.53 -5.36
N GLY A 354 -21.61 1.95 -4.56
CA GLY A 354 -23.07 2.14 -4.70
C GLY A 354 -23.81 1.11 -5.55
N ILE A 355 -23.12 0.28 -6.35
CA ILE A 355 -23.79 -0.76 -7.16
C ILE A 355 -24.53 -1.80 -6.30
N THR A 356 -24.05 -2.03 -5.08
CA THR A 356 -24.66 -2.98 -4.11
C THR A 356 -26.11 -2.62 -3.77
N LYS A 357 -26.49 -1.35 -3.83
CA LYS A 357 -27.86 -0.87 -3.59
C LYS A 357 -28.87 -1.41 -4.62
N TYR A 358 -28.38 -1.88 -5.76
CA TYR A 358 -29.19 -2.40 -6.87
C TYR A 358 -29.09 -3.94 -7.03
N MET A 359 -28.24 -4.60 -6.25
CA MET A 359 -28.01 -6.06 -6.38
C MET A 359 -28.97 -6.92 -5.54
N GLY A 360 -29.62 -6.35 -4.52
CA GLY A 360 -30.53 -7.08 -3.62
C GLY A 360 -31.88 -6.42 -3.37
N GLU A 361 -32.07 -5.17 -3.80
CA GLU A 361 -33.32 -4.43 -3.69
C GLU A 361 -33.86 -4.13 -5.10
N SER A 362 -35.18 -4.14 -5.27
CA SER A 362 -35.89 -3.74 -6.50
C SER A 362 -35.87 -2.21 -6.72
N LYS A 363 -34.71 -1.59 -6.52
CA LYS A 363 -34.47 -0.18 -6.82
C LYS A 363 -34.07 -0.02 -8.28
N ASN A 364 -34.70 0.94 -8.96
CA ASN A 364 -34.31 1.34 -10.31
C ASN A 364 -33.27 2.46 -10.25
N LEU A 365 -32.42 2.53 -11.28
CA LEU A 365 -31.52 3.67 -11.48
C LEU A 365 -32.36 4.93 -11.79
N SER A 366 -32.03 6.03 -11.11
CA SER A 366 -32.44 7.38 -11.54
C SER A 366 -31.58 7.79 -12.72
N PHE A 367 -32.11 8.64 -13.62
CA PHE A 367 -31.35 9.30 -14.69
C PHE A 367 -31.63 10.81 -14.70
N THR A 368 -31.92 11.37 -13.53
CA THR A 368 -32.33 12.77 -13.38
C THR A 368 -31.13 13.71 -13.32
N LYS A 369 -29.96 13.22 -12.89
CA LYS A 369 -28.73 13.99 -12.81
C LYS A 369 -27.71 13.51 -13.85
N PRO A 370 -26.84 14.40 -14.36
CA PRO A 370 -25.73 13.99 -15.22
C PRO A 370 -24.85 12.90 -14.58
N GLU A 371 -24.68 12.94 -13.25
CA GLU A 371 -23.90 11.96 -12.49
C GLU A 371 -24.49 10.54 -12.55
N ASP A 372 -25.81 10.42 -12.68
CA ASP A 372 -26.50 9.14 -12.74
C ASP A 372 -26.10 8.35 -13.99
N THR A 373 -25.94 9.05 -15.12
CA THR A 373 -25.47 8.47 -16.38
C THR A 373 -24.04 7.96 -16.24
N PHE A 374 -23.20 8.71 -15.54
CA PHE A 374 -21.82 8.36 -15.30
C PHE A 374 -21.66 7.13 -14.38
N ASN A 375 -22.48 7.08 -13.31
CA ASN A 375 -22.60 5.90 -12.45
C ASN A 375 -23.09 4.68 -13.23
N TYR A 376 -24.10 4.85 -14.09
CA TYR A 376 -24.59 3.79 -14.97
C TYR A 376 -23.48 3.23 -15.87
N TYR A 377 -22.63 4.09 -16.46
CA TYR A 377 -21.50 3.64 -17.28
C TYR A 377 -20.48 2.84 -16.48
N ALA A 378 -20.13 3.27 -15.27
CA ALA A 378 -19.24 2.52 -14.39
C ALA A 378 -19.83 1.15 -14.04
N TYR A 379 -21.10 1.11 -13.64
CA TYR A 379 -21.79 -0.13 -13.27
C TYR A 379 -21.87 -1.11 -14.44
N LYS A 380 -22.30 -0.63 -15.62
CA LYS A 380 -22.42 -1.45 -16.82
C LYS A 380 -21.06 -1.97 -17.29
N THR A 381 -20.01 -1.13 -17.23
CA THR A 381 -18.64 -1.55 -17.57
C THR A 381 -18.17 -2.68 -16.66
N TRP A 382 -18.31 -2.51 -15.34
CA TRP A 382 -17.89 -3.52 -14.37
C TRP A 382 -18.67 -4.83 -14.52
N LEU A 383 -20.00 -4.76 -14.70
CA LEU A 383 -20.84 -5.93 -14.92
C LEU A 383 -20.43 -6.68 -16.19
N ILE A 384 -20.20 -5.97 -17.29
CA ILE A 384 -19.74 -6.58 -18.54
C ILE A 384 -18.34 -7.18 -18.37
N ALA A 385 -17.44 -6.52 -17.65
CA ALA A 385 -16.13 -7.06 -17.33
C ALA A 385 -16.23 -8.38 -16.54
N MET A 386 -17.10 -8.43 -15.52
CA MET A 386 -17.37 -9.62 -14.72
C MET A 386 -17.97 -10.75 -15.57
N LEU A 387 -19.00 -10.46 -16.36
CA LEU A 387 -19.64 -11.44 -17.24
C LEU A 387 -18.68 -11.99 -18.31
N THR A 388 -17.87 -11.12 -18.90
CA THR A 388 -16.92 -11.53 -19.95
C THR A 388 -15.78 -12.34 -19.33
N LYS A 389 -15.29 -11.98 -18.14
CA LYS A 389 -14.30 -12.80 -17.42
C LYS A 389 -14.85 -14.19 -17.16
N ASN A 390 -16.08 -14.29 -16.66
CA ASN A 390 -16.73 -15.58 -16.45
C ASN A 390 -16.87 -16.34 -17.76
N LYS A 391 -17.21 -15.67 -18.88
CA LYS A 391 -17.31 -16.31 -20.19
C LYS A 391 -15.96 -16.80 -20.71
N ASP A 392 -14.89 -16.02 -20.53
CA ASP A 392 -13.53 -16.40 -20.93
C ASP A 392 -13.04 -17.59 -20.09
N GLU A 393 -13.24 -17.55 -18.76
CA GLU A 393 -12.90 -18.65 -17.85
C GLU A 393 -13.71 -19.92 -18.17
N ILE A 394 -15.02 -19.77 -18.42
CA ILE A 394 -15.86 -20.89 -18.86
C ILE A 394 -15.37 -21.42 -20.22
N ASN A 395 -15.01 -20.56 -21.16
CA ASN A 395 -14.52 -20.97 -22.48
C ASN A 395 -13.17 -21.70 -22.38
N GLU A 396 -12.19 -21.16 -21.66
CA GLU A 396 -10.88 -21.78 -21.44
C GLU A 396 -11.05 -23.13 -20.74
N TYR A 397 -11.84 -23.18 -19.65
CA TYR A 397 -12.17 -24.43 -18.96
C TYR A 397 -12.87 -25.44 -19.89
N THR A 398 -13.80 -24.98 -20.73
CA THR A 398 -14.51 -25.83 -21.71
C THR A 398 -13.54 -26.36 -22.77
N ILE A 399 -12.62 -25.53 -23.27
CA ILE A 399 -11.61 -25.94 -24.26
C ILE A 399 -10.68 -26.98 -23.65
N GLU A 400 -10.14 -26.73 -22.46
CA GLU A 400 -9.25 -27.68 -21.77
C GLU A 400 -9.95 -29.02 -21.54
N LEU A 401 -11.20 -29.01 -21.07
CA LEU A 401 -11.99 -30.22 -20.91
C LEU A 401 -12.26 -30.92 -22.25
N ALA A 402 -12.61 -30.18 -23.29
CA ALA A 402 -12.83 -30.74 -24.62
C ALA A 402 -11.57 -31.41 -25.18
N GLU A 403 -10.41 -30.78 -24.98
CA GLU A 403 -9.12 -31.36 -25.36
C GLU A 403 -8.78 -32.60 -24.54
N THR A 404 -8.99 -32.60 -23.22
CA THR A 404 -8.81 -33.78 -22.35
C THR A 404 -9.72 -34.94 -22.80
N ILE A 405 -11.00 -34.67 -23.06
CA ILE A 405 -11.96 -35.68 -23.54
C ILE A 405 -11.54 -36.19 -24.94
N LEU A 406 -11.08 -35.32 -25.83
CA LEU A 406 -10.61 -35.70 -27.16
C LEU A 406 -9.32 -36.54 -27.10
N ARG A 407 -8.37 -36.20 -26.23
CA ARG A 407 -7.17 -37.00 -25.99
C ARG A 407 -7.53 -38.39 -25.49
N TYR A 408 -8.41 -38.49 -24.49
CA TYR A 408 -8.91 -39.76 -23.98
C TYR A 408 -9.55 -40.61 -25.10
N LYS A 409 -10.39 -39.98 -25.93
CA LYS A 409 -11.03 -40.61 -27.10
C LYS A 409 -10.01 -41.24 -28.05
N ASN A 410 -8.96 -40.48 -28.37
CA ASN A 410 -7.99 -40.84 -29.40
C ASN A 410 -6.92 -41.83 -28.91
N GLN A 411 -6.74 -42.00 -27.60
CA GLN A 411 -5.86 -43.02 -27.02
C GLN A 411 -6.44 -44.44 -27.12
N GLY A 412 -7.74 -44.59 -27.42
CA GLY A 412 -8.38 -45.89 -27.62
C GLY A 412 -7.97 -46.52 -28.95
N THR A 413 -7.52 -47.77 -28.92
CA THR A 413 -7.26 -48.56 -30.14
C THR A 413 -8.52 -49.23 -30.71
N LYS A 414 -9.60 -49.26 -29.91
CA LYS A 414 -10.91 -49.82 -30.25
C LYS A 414 -12.01 -48.75 -30.14
N ASN A 415 -13.23 -49.11 -30.52
CA ASN A 415 -14.39 -48.21 -30.46
C ASN A 415 -14.94 -48.00 -29.04
N ASP A 416 -14.38 -48.62 -28.02
CA ASP A 416 -14.81 -48.56 -26.63
C ASP A 416 -14.80 -47.14 -26.07
N ARG A 417 -13.66 -46.43 -26.14
CA ARG A 417 -13.54 -45.03 -25.65
C ARG A 417 -14.38 -44.05 -26.46
N LYS A 418 -14.46 -44.27 -27.79
CA LYS A 418 -15.32 -43.50 -28.69
C LYS A 418 -16.80 -43.67 -28.34
N THR A 419 -17.24 -44.88 -28.05
CA THR A 419 -18.63 -45.18 -27.66
C THR A 419 -18.94 -44.62 -26.27
N LEU A 420 -17.98 -44.71 -25.32
CA LEU A 420 -18.13 -44.12 -23.99
C LEU A 420 -18.33 -42.59 -24.07
N ILE A 421 -17.58 -41.89 -24.91
CA ILE A 421 -17.74 -40.44 -25.08
C ILE A 421 -19.02 -40.10 -25.85
N ASP A 422 -19.16 -40.60 -27.08
CA ASP A 422 -20.19 -40.12 -28.00
C ASP A 422 -21.59 -40.62 -27.61
N SER A 423 -21.70 -41.86 -27.14
CA SER A 423 -22.99 -42.53 -26.92
C SER A 423 -23.40 -42.64 -25.44
N LYS A 424 -22.47 -42.49 -24.49
CA LYS A 424 -22.79 -42.53 -23.05
C LYS A 424 -22.62 -41.18 -22.37
N LEU A 425 -21.43 -40.57 -22.45
CA LEU A 425 -21.12 -39.31 -21.77
C LEU A 425 -21.90 -38.14 -22.38
N LEU A 426 -21.70 -37.83 -23.67
CA LEU A 426 -22.31 -36.67 -24.33
C LEU A 426 -23.80 -36.86 -24.63
N ALA A 427 -24.25 -38.10 -24.81
CA ALA A 427 -25.66 -38.43 -25.00
C ALA A 427 -26.45 -38.63 -23.70
N SER A 428 -25.80 -38.46 -22.54
CA SER A 428 -26.45 -38.69 -21.24
C SER A 428 -27.57 -37.69 -20.98
N LYS A 429 -28.75 -38.19 -20.61
CA LYS A 429 -29.92 -37.37 -20.26
C LYS A 429 -30.07 -37.13 -18.76
N THR A 430 -29.19 -37.73 -17.94
CA THR A 430 -29.31 -37.66 -16.49
C THR A 430 -27.95 -37.38 -15.88
N LYS A 431 -27.95 -36.57 -14.82
CA LYS A 431 -26.75 -36.29 -14.01
C LYS A 431 -26.05 -37.58 -13.55
N LYS A 432 -26.83 -38.59 -13.12
CA LYS A 432 -26.30 -39.89 -12.72
C LYS A 432 -25.57 -40.60 -13.87
N GLY A 433 -26.17 -40.70 -15.05
CA GLY A 433 -25.54 -41.36 -16.20
C GLY A 433 -24.30 -40.62 -16.71
N PHE A 434 -24.25 -39.29 -16.57
CA PHE A 434 -23.08 -38.49 -16.92
C PHE A 434 -21.92 -38.78 -15.95
N ILE A 435 -22.19 -38.77 -14.63
CA ILE A 435 -21.21 -39.07 -13.59
C ILE A 435 -20.69 -40.52 -13.69
N GLU A 436 -21.56 -41.48 -14.02
CA GLU A 436 -21.15 -42.88 -14.25
C GLU A 436 -20.16 -42.99 -15.40
N SER A 437 -20.41 -42.25 -16.50
CA SER A 437 -19.52 -42.22 -17.66
C SER A 437 -18.17 -41.56 -17.33
N LEU A 438 -18.17 -40.44 -16.57
CA LEU A 438 -16.92 -39.84 -16.07
C LEU A 438 -16.15 -40.79 -15.14
N THR A 439 -16.86 -41.55 -14.31
CA THR A 439 -16.24 -42.53 -13.38
C THR A 439 -15.61 -43.71 -14.14
N GLU A 440 -16.17 -44.10 -15.28
CA GLU A 440 -15.57 -45.08 -16.20
C GLU A 440 -14.26 -44.52 -16.80
N MET A 441 -14.23 -43.24 -17.20
CA MET A 441 -13.02 -42.57 -17.74
C MET A 441 -11.90 -42.42 -16.70
N VAL A 442 -12.24 -42.11 -15.44
CA VAL A 442 -11.28 -41.90 -14.34
C VAL A 442 -10.37 -43.12 -14.12
N LYS A 443 -10.82 -44.34 -14.45
CA LYS A 443 -10.03 -45.57 -14.28
C LYS A 443 -8.83 -45.66 -15.23
N ASP A 444 -8.92 -44.93 -16.33
CA ASP A 444 -8.04 -45.02 -17.50
C ASP A 444 -7.17 -43.75 -17.66
N LEU A 445 -7.27 -42.79 -16.74
CA LEU A 445 -6.60 -41.50 -16.76
C LEU A 445 -5.59 -41.38 -15.61
N GLU A 446 -4.48 -40.67 -15.87
CA GLU A 446 -3.45 -40.36 -14.89
C GLU A 446 -3.02 -38.88 -15.01
N GLY A 447 -2.38 -38.36 -13.97
CA GLY A 447 -1.83 -37.00 -13.97
C GLY A 447 -2.87 -35.89 -14.14
N ASP A 448 -2.53 -34.86 -14.91
CA ASP A 448 -3.34 -33.64 -15.08
C ASP A 448 -4.73 -33.92 -15.69
N ASP A 449 -4.82 -34.89 -16.62
CA ASP A 449 -6.11 -35.27 -17.24
C ASP A 449 -7.05 -35.95 -16.23
N LEU A 450 -6.51 -36.70 -15.26
CA LEU A 450 -7.29 -37.31 -14.18
C LEU A 450 -7.87 -36.24 -13.24
N ASP A 451 -7.07 -35.25 -12.86
CA ASP A 451 -7.49 -34.19 -11.93
C ASP A 451 -8.56 -33.29 -12.56
N LYS A 452 -8.43 -32.97 -13.86
CA LYS A 452 -9.44 -32.24 -14.63
C LYS A 452 -10.78 -32.95 -14.68
N ILE A 453 -10.79 -34.26 -14.96
CA ILE A 453 -12.03 -35.05 -15.03
C ILE A 453 -12.66 -35.27 -13.65
N LYS A 454 -11.85 -35.43 -12.58
CA LYS A 454 -12.37 -35.49 -11.20
C LYS A 454 -13.04 -34.18 -10.80
N LYS A 455 -12.41 -33.05 -11.11
CA LYS A 455 -12.98 -31.72 -10.83
C LYS A 455 -14.31 -31.51 -11.56
N LEU A 456 -14.38 -31.87 -12.84
CA LEU A 456 -15.64 -31.84 -13.61
C LEU A 456 -16.72 -32.73 -12.95
N LYS A 457 -16.35 -33.95 -12.52
CA LYS A 457 -17.28 -34.85 -11.83
C LYS A 457 -17.83 -34.21 -10.55
N ASP A 458 -16.98 -33.61 -9.74
CA ASP A 458 -17.36 -32.99 -8.47
C ASP A 458 -18.26 -31.77 -8.69
N GLU A 459 -17.94 -30.94 -9.69
CA GLU A 459 -18.78 -29.80 -10.09
C GLU A 459 -20.16 -30.26 -10.56
N VAL A 460 -20.23 -31.27 -11.43
CA VAL A 460 -21.50 -31.84 -11.88
C VAL A 460 -22.28 -32.47 -10.72
N HIS A 461 -21.59 -33.10 -9.75
CA HIS A 461 -22.21 -33.64 -8.55
C HIS A 461 -22.82 -32.54 -7.66
N LEU A 462 -22.25 -31.34 -7.65
CA LEU A 462 -22.73 -30.20 -6.87
C LEU A 462 -23.85 -29.39 -7.56
N LEU A 463 -24.11 -29.62 -8.86
CA LEU A 463 -25.26 -29.00 -9.54
C LEU A 463 -26.58 -29.45 -8.88
N MET A 464 -27.28 -28.53 -8.21
CA MET A 464 -28.63 -28.77 -7.71
C MET A 464 -29.55 -29.04 -8.90
N GLY A 465 -30.26 -30.16 -8.90
CA GLY A 465 -31.17 -30.51 -9.98
C GLY A 465 -32.41 -29.63 -9.93
N GLU A 466 -32.75 -29.00 -11.06
CA GLU A 466 -34.14 -28.89 -11.49
C GLU A 466 -34.50 -30.12 -12.32
#